data_AF-A0A3N9UU46-F1
#
_entry.id   AF-A0A3N9UU46-F1
#
_cell.length_a   1.000
_cell.length_b   1.000
_cell.length_c   1.000
_cell.angle_alpha   90.00
_cell.angle_beta   90.00
_cell.angle_gamma   90.00
#
_symmetry.space_group_name_H-M   'P 1'
#
loop_
_entity.id
_entity.type
_entity.pdbx_description
1 polymer ?
#
loop_
_entity_poly.entity_id
_entity_poly.type
_entity_poly.pdbx_seq_one_letter_code
_entity_poly.pdbx_strand_id
1 'polypeptide(L)'
;MSISFSEIILLFIFIGCPLLFPLLARKWVWFITMIIGYILYILWGVFLHFTSDITEYGTGYGIFIIPYLIGVTILGVIIQRTKGKVSNEG
;
A
#
# COMPACT_ATOMS: atom_id res chain seq x y z
N MET A 1 -23.28 -10.78 -5.59
CA MET A 1 -22.77 -10.73 -4.20
C MET A 1 -22.92 -9.31 -3.70
N SER A 2 -23.71 -9.09 -2.65
CA SER A 2 -23.77 -7.79 -1.97
C SER A 2 -22.57 -7.70 -1.02
N ILE A 3 -21.68 -6.73 -1.25
CA ILE A 3 -20.59 -6.42 -0.33
C ILE A 3 -21.23 -5.95 0.99
N SER A 4 -20.93 -6.63 2.08
CA SER A 4 -21.43 -6.29 3.41
C SER A 4 -20.73 -5.03 3.93
N PHE A 5 -21.44 -4.23 4.71
CA PHE A 5 -20.89 -3.02 5.33
C PHE A 5 -19.63 -3.34 6.18
N SER A 6 -19.60 -4.51 6.80
CA SER A 6 -18.48 -5.06 7.55
C SER A 6 -17.21 -5.22 6.71
N GLU A 7 -17.35 -5.72 5.47
CA GLU A 7 -16.22 -5.91 4.54
C GLU A 7 -15.65 -4.57 4.08
N ILE A 8 -16.50 -3.55 3.90
CA ILE A 8 -16.08 -2.19 3.55
C ILE A 8 -15.23 -1.59 4.68
N ILE A 9 -15.66 -1.75 5.93
CA ILE A 9 -14.90 -1.28 7.09
C ILE A 9 -13.55 -2.00 7.19
N LEU A 10 -13.53 -3.32 7.01
CA LEU A 10 -12.29 -4.10 7.04
C LEU A 10 -11.32 -3.66 5.94
N LEU A 11 -11.80 -3.41 4.72
CA LEU A 11 -11.00 -2.86 3.63
C LEU A 11 -10.43 -1.49 3.99
N PHE A 12 -11.24 -0.60 4.57
CA PHE A 12 -10.79 0.71 5.03
C PHE A 12 -9.73 0.61 6.13
N ILE A 13 -9.83 -0.35 7.03
CA ILE A 13 -8.83 -0.57 8.07
C ILE A 13 -7.55 -1.13 7.46
N PHE A 14 -7.62 -2.14 6.60
CA PHE A 14 -6.43 -2.76 6.01
C PHE A 14 -5.70 -1.86 5.02
N ILE A 15 -6.42 -1.04 4.26
CA ILE A 15 -5.83 -0.07 3.33
C ILE A 15 -5.47 1.23 4.06
N GLY A 16 -6.33 1.70 4.97
CA GLY A 16 -6.13 2.98 5.66
C GLY A 16 -5.09 2.93 6.76
N CYS A 17 -5.00 1.84 7.52
CA CYS A 17 -4.10 1.74 8.69
C CYS A 17 -2.60 1.88 8.30
N PRO A 18 -2.09 1.21 7.24
CA PRO A 18 -0.71 1.38 6.79
C PRO A 18 -0.37 2.81 6.37
N LEU A 19 -1.36 3.60 5.95
CA LEU A 19 -1.20 5.00 5.54
C LEU A 19 -1.35 5.97 6.74
N LEU A 20 -2.31 5.70 7.62
CA LEU A 20 -2.60 6.51 8.81
C LEU A 20 -1.50 6.36 9.88
N PHE A 21 -0.92 5.17 10.03
CA PHE A 21 0.12 4.92 11.02
C PHE A 21 1.36 5.81 10.85
N PRO A 22 2.00 5.90 9.66
CA PRO A 22 3.13 6.82 9.44
C PRO A 22 2.72 8.29 9.56
N LEU A 23 1.48 8.64 9.19
CA LEU A 23 0.95 9.99 9.32
C LEU A 23 0.86 10.43 10.79
N LEU A 24 0.29 9.58 11.66
CA LEU A 24 0.22 9.84 13.11
C LEU A 24 1.62 9.86 13.74
N ALA A 25 2.52 8.97 13.31
CA ALA A 25 3.89 8.90 13.81
C ALA A 25 4.82 10.01 13.26
N ARG A 26 4.29 10.95 12.46
CA ARG A 26 5.03 12.01 11.75
C ARG A 26 6.23 11.47 10.95
N LYS A 27 6.12 10.24 10.45
CA LYS A 27 7.15 9.56 9.64
C LYS A 27 6.90 9.87 8.17
N TRP A 28 7.24 11.10 7.77
CA TRP A 28 6.97 11.62 6.42
C TRP A 28 7.58 10.77 5.30
N VAL A 29 8.76 10.18 5.50
CA VAL A 29 9.42 9.36 4.48
C VAL A 29 8.64 8.07 4.27
N TRP A 30 8.24 7.41 5.35
CA TRP A 30 7.38 6.23 5.29
C TRP A 30 6.01 6.55 4.65
N PHE A 31 5.40 7.67 5.02
CA PHE A 31 4.14 8.12 4.41
C PHE A 31 4.27 8.31 2.89
N ILE A 32 5.35 8.95 2.42
CA ILE A 32 5.63 9.11 0.98
C ILE A 32 5.83 7.75 0.31
N THR A 33 6.55 6.81 0.94
CA THR A 33 6.72 5.45 0.40
C THR A 33 5.39 4.73 0.24
N MET A 34 4.47 4.89 1.20
CA MET A 34 3.12 4.33 1.10
C MET A 34 2.34 4.96 -0.05
N ILE A 35 2.35 6.29 -0.19
CA ILE A 35 1.69 6.98 -1.32
C ILE A 35 2.20 6.47 -2.66
N ILE A 36 3.52 6.38 -2.82
CA ILE A 36 4.15 5.89 -4.05
C ILE A 36 3.74 4.44 -4.32
N GLY A 37 3.72 3.60 -3.29
CA GLY A 37 3.24 2.22 -3.40
C GLY A 37 1.78 2.14 -3.84
N TYR A 38 0.88 2.94 -3.27
CA TYR A 38 -0.51 2.98 -3.74
C TYR A 38 -0.63 3.40 -5.20
N ILE A 39 0.13 4.41 -5.62
CA ILE A 39 0.15 4.86 -7.01
C ILE A 39 0.64 3.73 -7.94
N LEU A 40 1.76 3.08 -7.60
CA LEU A 40 2.30 1.94 -8.36
C LEU A 40 1.30 0.79 -8.44
N TYR A 41 0.58 0.50 -7.35
CA TYR A 41 -0.45 -0.52 -7.35
C TYR A 41 -1.61 -0.18 -8.30
N ILE A 42 -2.08 1.07 -8.25
CA ILE A 42 -3.13 1.55 -9.16
C ILE A 42 -2.64 1.46 -10.62
N LEU A 43 -1.41 1.87 -10.91
CA LEU A 43 -0.83 1.75 -12.25
C LEU A 43 -0.75 0.29 -12.70
N TRP A 44 -0.39 -0.63 -11.81
CA TRP A 44 -0.39 -2.06 -12.08
C TRP A 44 -1.80 -2.58 -12.41
N GLY A 45 -2.81 -2.12 -11.66
CA GLY A 45 -4.22 -2.39 -11.97
C GLY A 45 -4.61 -1.86 -13.34
N VAL A 46 -4.29 -0.60 -13.65
CA VAL A 46 -4.56 -0.01 -14.96
C VAL A 46 -3.87 -0.80 -16.08
N PHE A 47 -2.61 -1.20 -15.88
CA PHE A 47 -1.88 -2.01 -16.85
C PHE A 47 -2.55 -3.37 -17.09
N LEU A 48 -2.92 -4.09 -16.02
CA LEU A 48 -3.62 -5.37 -16.13
C LEU A 48 -5.00 -5.20 -16.78
N HIS A 49 -5.72 -4.10 -16.51
CA HIS A 49 -7.01 -3.81 -17.12
C HIS A 49 -6.92 -3.67 -18.64
N PHE A 50 -5.82 -3.11 -19.16
CA PHE A 50 -5.60 -2.97 -20.60
C PHE A 50 -5.01 -4.22 -21.27
N THR A 51 -4.41 -5.13 -20.51
CA THR A 51 -3.62 -6.25 -21.07
C THR A 51 -4.18 -7.63 -20.78
N SER A 52 -5.07 -7.79 -19.79
CA SER A 52 -5.53 -9.08 -19.28
C SER A 52 -7.03 -9.30 -19.52
N ASP A 53 -7.42 -10.57 -19.63
CA ASP A 53 -8.84 -10.95 -19.59
C ASP A 53 -9.45 -10.56 -18.23
N ILE A 54 -10.71 -10.12 -18.24
CA ILE A 54 -11.39 -9.49 -17.08
C ILE A 54 -11.34 -10.38 -15.82
N THR A 55 -11.29 -11.69 -16.00
CA THR A 55 -11.22 -12.71 -14.94
C THR A 55 -9.85 -12.80 -14.29
N GLU A 56 -8.75 -12.71 -15.05
CA GLU A 56 -7.39 -12.67 -14.52
C GLU A 56 -7.09 -11.33 -13.86
N TYR A 57 -7.64 -10.24 -14.42
CA TYR A 57 -7.56 -8.90 -13.85
C TYR A 57 -8.10 -8.87 -12.41
N GLY A 58 -9.34 -9.29 -12.19
CA GLY A 58 -9.97 -9.24 -10.86
C GLY A 58 -9.28 -10.16 -9.84
N THR A 59 -8.85 -11.35 -10.27
CA THR A 59 -8.30 -12.36 -9.38
C THR A 59 -6.85 -12.04 -9.00
N GLY A 60 -6.01 -11.69 -9.98
CA GLY A 60 -4.62 -11.28 -9.72
C GLY A 60 -4.55 -9.98 -8.93
N TYR A 61 -5.28 -8.94 -9.37
CA TYR A 61 -5.27 -7.64 -8.70
C TYR A 61 -5.90 -7.70 -7.29
N GLY A 62 -6.88 -8.57 -7.05
CA GLY A 62 -7.46 -8.73 -5.71
C GLY A 62 -6.53 -9.46 -4.75
N ILE A 63 -5.89 -10.53 -5.19
CA ILE A 63 -5.06 -11.40 -4.33
C ILE A 63 -3.71 -10.75 -3.99
N PHE A 64 -3.12 -10.00 -4.93
CA PHE A 64 -1.80 -9.41 -4.72
C PHE A 64 -1.78 -8.16 -3.84
N ILE A 65 -2.93 -7.56 -3.50
CA ILE A 65 -2.95 -6.28 -2.77
C ILE A 65 -2.39 -6.43 -1.35
N ILE A 66 -2.74 -7.51 -0.65
CA ILE A 66 -2.28 -7.76 0.72
C ILE A 66 -0.76 -7.96 0.77
N PRO A 67 -0.16 -8.92 0.02
CA PRO A 67 1.29 -9.10 0.03
C PRO A 67 2.04 -7.87 -0.49
N TYR A 68 1.46 -7.13 -1.46
CA TYR A 68 2.03 -5.88 -1.95
C TYR A 68 2.11 -4.81 -0.84
N LEU A 69 1.02 -4.58 -0.12
CA LEU A 69 0.97 -3.60 0.98
C LEU A 69 1.95 -3.95 2.09
N ILE A 70 2.11 -5.24 2.41
CA ILE A 70 3.12 -5.70 3.37
C ILE A 70 4.53 -5.33 2.88
N GLY A 71 4.84 -5.62 1.62
CA GLY A 71 6.14 -5.30 1.02
C GLY A 71 6.47 -3.81 1.03
N VAL A 72 5.52 -2.97 0.58
CA VAL A 72 5.66 -1.51 0.59
C VAL A 72 5.83 -0.97 2.01
N THR A 73 5.09 -1.51 2.98
CA THR A 73 5.19 -1.11 4.38
C THR A 73 6.57 -1.41 4.94
N ILE A 74 7.10 -2.61 4.69
CA ILE A 74 8.46 -3.02 5.12
C ILE A 74 9.51 -2.10 4.48
N LEU A 75 9.40 -1.84 3.18
CA LEU A 75 10.27 -0.90 2.47
C LEU A 75 10.22 0.50 3.09
N GLY A 76 9.04 1.01 3.37
CA GLY A 76 8.85 2.31 4.00
C GLY A 76 9.51 2.40 5.39
N VAL A 77 9.39 1.34 6.20
CA VAL A 77 10.06 1.25 7.50
C VAL A 77 11.58 1.21 7.36
N ILE A 78 12.11 0.44 6.41
CA ILE A 78 13.56 0.34 6.14
C ILE A 78 14.11 1.70 5.70
N ILE A 79 13.50 2.35 4.71
CA ILE A 79 13.93 3.65 4.19
C ILE A 79 13.86 4.73 5.30
N GLN A 80 12.79 4.72 6.09
CA GLN A 80 12.63 5.64 7.22
C GLN A 80 13.71 5.44 8.30
N ARG A 81 14.09 4.19 8.60
CA ARG A 81 15.18 3.88 9.54
C ARG A 81 16.55 4.31 9.00
N THR A 82 16.81 4.10 7.72
CA THR A 82 18.07 4.53 7.08
C THR A 82 18.22 6.05 7.12
N LYS A 83 17.17 6.81 6.74
CA LYS A 83 17.21 8.29 6.85
C LYS A 83 17.31 8.79 8.30
N GLY A 84 16.68 8.09 9.25
CA GLY A 84 16.78 8.42 10.67
C GLY A 84 18.20 8.26 11.23
N LYS A 85 18.97 7.28 10.74
CA LYS A 85 20.39 7.11 11.11
C LYS A 85 21.27 8.22 10.54
N VAL A 86 21.09 8.57 9.26
CA VAL A 86 21.85 9.63 8.59
C VAL A 86 21.67 11.00 9.26
N SER A 87 20.51 11.27 9.86
CA SER A 87 20.26 12.53 10.57
C SER A 87 20.92 12.63 11.96
N ASN A 88 21.43 11.54 12.53
CA ASN A 88 21.99 11.50 13.89
C ASN A 88 23.53 11.45 13.90
N GLU A 89 24.15 11.45 12.71
CA GLU A 89 25.60 11.44 12.49
C GLU A 89 26.12 12.79 11.94
N GLY A 90 25.29 13.84 11.95
CA GLY A 90 25.62 15.19 11.48
C GLY A 90 25.60 16.23 12.58
#